data_AF-A0A382QJT1-F1
#
_entry.id   AF-A0A382QJT1-F1
#
_cell.length_a   1.000
_cell.length_b   1.000
_cell.length_c   1.000
_cell.angle_alpha   90.00
_cell.angle_beta   90.00
_cell.angle_gamma   90.00
#
_symmetry.space_group_name_H-M   'P 1'
#
loop_
_entity.id
_entity.type
_entity.pdbx_description
1 polymer ?
#
loop_
_entity_poly.entity_id
_entity_poly.type
_entity_poly.pdbx_seq_one_letter_code
_entity_poly.pdbx_strand_id
1 'polypeptide(L)'
;NKLSEGGSEITVNASIDGSHKRGEYIRHGLSWNKFIENKKTFDEKCPNITFDITSVWGNTNSLHITDFFKEMLELKIVDTPNRLTFNDVGGADFLSITSLSIEYKKKVEKNISELKEWVESNFNSDDYFEFFKKLDNYIIYMNDRDESSQLPLYFENMKRLDKVRNQNLFNVFPELINLKKKEV
;
A
#
# COMPACT_ATOMS: atom_id res chain seq x y z
N ASN A 1 -38.82 -11.68 17.20
CA ASN A 1 -38.25 -10.35 16.88
C ASN A 1 -37.57 -10.41 15.53
N LYS A 2 -38.33 -10.16 14.47
CA LYS A 2 -37.80 -9.89 13.13
C LYS A 2 -37.18 -8.48 13.19
N LEU A 3 -35.85 -8.42 13.28
CA LEU A 3 -35.13 -7.22 12.86
C LEU A 3 -35.20 -7.18 11.33
N SER A 4 -35.52 -6.01 10.81
CA SER A 4 -35.85 -5.68 9.44
C SER A 4 -34.86 -6.15 8.38
N GLU A 5 -35.40 -6.62 7.25
CA GLU A 5 -34.80 -6.57 5.91
C GLU A 5 -34.32 -5.13 5.64
N GLY A 6 -33.01 -4.91 5.68
CA GLY A 6 -32.38 -3.59 5.58
C GLY A 6 -31.27 -3.33 6.61
N GLY A 7 -30.63 -4.38 7.15
CA GLY A 7 -29.49 -4.20 8.05
C GLY A 7 -28.33 -3.55 7.32
N SER A 8 -27.86 -2.41 7.82
CA SER A 8 -26.62 -1.77 7.36
C SER A 8 -25.45 -2.75 7.56
N GLU A 9 -24.80 -3.17 6.48
CA GLU A 9 -23.52 -3.87 6.57
C GLU A 9 -22.51 -2.90 7.20
N ILE A 10 -21.96 -3.28 8.36
CA ILE A 10 -20.94 -2.47 9.04
C ILE A 10 -19.60 -2.90 8.47
N THR A 11 -18.87 -1.94 7.91
CA THR A 11 -17.50 -2.11 7.46
C THR A 11 -16.56 -1.27 8.30
N VAL A 12 -15.51 -1.89 8.81
CA VAL A 12 -14.36 -1.21 9.42
C VAL A 12 -13.25 -1.16 8.40
N ASN A 13 -12.71 0.03 8.15
CA ASN A 13 -11.61 0.22 7.22
C ASN A 13 -10.33 0.63 7.98
N ALA A 14 -9.27 -0.15 7.82
CA ALA A 14 -7.97 0.13 8.41
C ALA A 14 -7.06 0.88 7.43
N SER A 15 -6.53 2.02 7.88
CA SER A 15 -5.58 2.80 7.12
C SER A 15 -4.13 2.36 7.41
N ILE A 16 -3.53 1.61 6.48
CA ILE A 16 -2.20 1.00 6.63
C ILE A 16 -1.49 0.90 5.27
N ASP A 17 -0.19 1.20 5.22
CA ASP A 17 0.54 1.44 3.97
C ASP A 17 1.70 0.45 3.70
N GLY A 18 1.81 -0.60 4.53
CA GLY A 18 2.85 -1.63 4.45
C GLY A 18 2.91 -2.52 5.70
N SER A 19 3.65 -3.62 5.62
CA SER A 19 3.86 -4.55 6.73
C SER A 19 5.16 -4.32 7.48
N HIS A 20 5.24 -4.90 8.69
CA HIS A 20 6.48 -4.97 9.48
C HIS A 20 7.14 -3.59 9.62
N LYS A 21 8.48 -3.54 9.60
CA LYS A 21 9.26 -2.30 9.70
C LYS A 21 8.92 -1.26 8.62
N ARG A 22 8.46 -1.68 7.44
CA ARG A 22 8.08 -0.75 6.35
C ARG A 22 6.80 -0.01 6.69
N GLY A 23 5.79 -0.72 7.16
CA GLY A 23 4.57 -0.11 7.69
C GLY A 23 4.86 0.83 8.85
N GLU A 24 5.66 0.38 9.83
CA GLU A 24 6.02 1.15 11.03
C GLU A 24 6.86 2.40 10.72
N TYR A 25 7.65 2.37 9.64
CA TYR A 25 8.38 3.52 9.14
C TYR A 25 7.45 4.55 8.48
N ILE A 26 6.61 4.09 7.55
CA ILE A 26 5.70 4.98 6.80
C ILE A 26 4.71 5.63 7.78
N ARG A 27 4.05 4.81 8.60
CA ARG A 27 3.09 5.23 9.63
C ARG A 27 3.74 5.21 11.00
N HIS A 28 4.39 6.32 11.34
CA HIS A 28 5.00 6.47 12.66
C HIS A 28 3.96 6.25 13.78
N GLY A 29 4.29 5.39 14.74
CA GLY A 29 3.38 4.97 15.81
C GLY A 29 2.57 3.70 15.51
N LEU A 30 2.57 3.21 14.27
CA LEU A 30 2.09 1.86 13.97
C LEU A 30 3.00 0.83 14.68
N SER A 31 2.38 -0.23 15.19
CA SER A 31 3.06 -1.47 15.57
C SER A 31 2.44 -2.60 14.79
N TRP A 32 3.24 -3.26 13.96
CA TRP A 32 2.76 -4.32 13.08
C TRP A 32 2.21 -5.50 13.88
N ASN A 33 2.94 -5.92 14.92
CA ASN A 33 2.50 -7.02 15.78
C ASN A 33 1.16 -6.71 16.47
N LYS A 34 0.98 -5.47 16.94
CA LYS A 34 -0.27 -5.04 17.56
C LYS A 34 -1.41 -4.96 16.54
N PHE A 35 -1.14 -4.56 15.31
CA PHE A 35 -2.13 -4.60 14.22
C PHE A 35 -2.65 -6.02 13.99
N ILE A 36 -1.75 -7.00 13.90
CA ILE A 36 -2.13 -8.42 13.74
C ILE A 36 -2.90 -8.96 14.95
N GLU A 37 -2.46 -8.65 16.18
CA GLU A 37 -3.16 -9.04 17.41
C GLU A 37 -4.58 -8.44 17.48
N ASN A 38 -4.70 -7.15 17.14
CA ASN A 38 -5.98 -6.46 17.10
C ASN A 38 -6.91 -7.06 16.03
N LYS A 39 -6.39 -7.45 14.86
CA LYS A 39 -7.19 -8.11 13.84
C LYS A 39 -7.71 -9.46 14.30
N LYS A 40 -6.89 -10.29 14.94
CA LYS A 40 -7.36 -11.56 15.53
C LYS A 40 -8.48 -11.33 16.55
N THR A 41 -8.29 -10.36 17.44
CA THR A 41 -9.31 -9.98 18.42
C THR A 41 -10.59 -9.46 17.75
N PHE A 42 -10.45 -8.70 16.66
CA PHE A 42 -11.57 -8.20 15.87
C PHE A 42 -12.35 -9.36 15.24
N ASP A 43 -11.69 -10.33 14.63
CA ASP A 43 -12.35 -11.48 14.01
C ASP A 43 -13.12 -12.33 15.03
N GLU A 44 -12.56 -12.50 16.23
CA GLU A 44 -13.21 -13.22 17.33
C GLU A 44 -14.44 -12.49 17.88
N LYS A 45 -14.36 -11.16 18.04
CA LYS A 45 -15.41 -10.36 18.70
C LYS A 45 -16.45 -9.80 17.75
N CYS A 46 -16.09 -9.63 16.48
CA CYS A 46 -16.89 -8.96 15.47
C CYS A 46 -17.05 -9.83 14.20
N PRO A 47 -17.46 -11.11 14.29
CA PRO A 47 -17.46 -12.04 13.15
C PRO A 47 -18.41 -11.65 12.01
N ASN A 48 -19.35 -10.74 12.25
CA ASN A 48 -20.32 -10.24 11.26
C ASN A 48 -19.98 -8.83 10.76
N ILE A 49 -18.82 -8.28 11.13
CA ILE A 49 -18.37 -6.97 10.66
C ILE A 49 -17.30 -7.18 9.59
N THR A 50 -17.53 -6.55 8.45
CA THR A 50 -16.60 -6.55 7.33
C THR A 50 -15.33 -5.76 7.68
N PHE A 51 -14.16 -6.26 7.29
CA PHE A 51 -12.89 -5.57 7.45
C PHE A 51 -12.23 -5.29 6.09
N ASP A 52 -11.96 -4.01 5.83
CA ASP A 52 -11.31 -3.54 4.61
C ASP A 52 -9.99 -2.83 4.93
N ILE A 53 -9.11 -2.70 3.94
CA ILE A 53 -7.87 -1.94 4.06
C ILE A 53 -7.85 -0.81 3.03
N THR A 54 -7.40 0.37 3.46
CA THR A 54 -7.03 1.47 2.57
C THR A 54 -5.56 1.84 2.77
N SER A 55 -4.76 1.72 1.72
CA SER A 55 -3.37 2.19 1.71
C SER A 55 -3.20 3.50 0.95
N VAL A 56 -2.22 4.30 1.35
CA VAL A 56 -1.69 5.38 0.50
C VAL A 56 -0.48 4.84 -0.25
N TRP A 57 -0.53 4.90 -1.58
CA TRP A 57 0.54 4.45 -2.46
C TRP A 57 1.29 5.67 -3.02
N GLY A 58 2.59 5.71 -2.78
CA GLY A 58 3.50 6.72 -3.32
C GLY A 58 4.85 6.13 -3.71
N ASN A 59 5.84 6.99 -3.95
CA ASN A 59 7.19 6.55 -4.34
C ASN A 59 7.89 5.69 -3.26
N THR A 60 7.59 5.92 -1.97
CA THR A 60 8.29 5.28 -0.84
C THR A 60 7.96 3.79 -0.72
N ASN A 61 6.69 3.41 -0.85
CA ASN A 61 6.24 2.01 -0.79
C ASN A 61 6.06 1.36 -2.16
N SER A 62 6.42 2.06 -3.24
CA SER A 62 6.12 1.68 -4.61
C SER A 62 6.56 0.25 -4.99
N LEU A 63 7.71 -0.18 -4.49
CA LEU A 63 8.27 -1.51 -4.80
C LEU A 63 7.78 -2.64 -3.89
N HIS A 64 7.04 -2.34 -2.82
CA HIS A 64 6.68 -3.34 -1.79
C HIS A 64 5.20 -3.38 -1.43
N ILE A 65 4.40 -2.43 -1.90
CA ILE A 65 2.98 -2.40 -1.57
C ILE A 65 2.21 -3.56 -2.22
N THR A 66 2.69 -4.10 -3.34
CA THR A 66 2.14 -5.32 -3.95
C THR A 66 2.38 -6.54 -3.06
N ASP A 67 3.56 -6.65 -2.44
CA ASP A 67 3.86 -7.70 -1.46
C ASP A 67 2.98 -7.54 -0.22
N PHE A 68 2.76 -6.30 0.23
CA PHE A 68 1.83 -5.99 1.31
C PHE A 68 0.40 -6.46 0.99
N PHE A 69 -0.13 -6.12 -0.20
CA PHE A 69 -1.46 -6.57 -0.63
C PHE A 69 -1.58 -8.09 -0.65
N LYS A 70 -0.57 -8.77 -1.19
CA LYS A 70 -0.50 -10.23 -1.18
C LYS A 70 -0.47 -10.78 0.25
N GLU A 71 0.33 -10.23 1.14
CA GLU A 71 0.40 -10.64 2.55
C GLU A 71 -0.95 -10.44 3.27
N MET A 72 -1.70 -9.39 2.96
CA MET A 72 -3.02 -9.16 3.57
C MET A 72 -4.02 -10.24 3.19
N LEU A 73 -3.93 -10.75 1.95
CA LEU A 73 -4.75 -11.84 1.44
C LEU A 73 -4.29 -13.20 2.02
N GLU A 74 -2.98 -13.47 2.02
CA GLU A 74 -2.41 -14.71 2.56
C GLU A 74 -2.70 -14.89 4.06
N LEU A 75 -2.62 -13.79 4.83
CA LEU A 75 -2.93 -13.78 6.26
C LEU A 75 -4.43 -13.73 6.55
N LYS A 76 -5.29 -13.63 5.52
CA LYS A 76 -6.74 -13.43 5.66
C LYS A 76 -7.09 -12.22 6.53
N ILE A 77 -6.29 -11.17 6.43
CA ILE A 77 -6.64 -9.87 7.02
C ILE A 77 -7.86 -9.30 6.28
N VAL A 78 -7.91 -9.52 4.96
CA VAL A 78 -9.12 -9.32 4.15
C VAL A 78 -9.37 -10.58 3.31
N ASP A 79 -10.63 -10.84 3.01
CA ASP A 79 -11.03 -12.10 2.36
C ASP A 79 -10.95 -12.08 0.83
N THR A 80 -11.07 -10.89 0.21
CA THR A 80 -11.04 -10.74 -1.25
C THR A 80 -10.18 -9.54 -1.67
N PRO A 81 -9.54 -9.61 -2.86
CA PRO A 81 -8.76 -8.48 -3.39
C PRO A 81 -9.55 -7.17 -3.49
N ASN A 82 -10.85 -7.22 -3.80
CA ASN A 82 -11.70 -6.02 -3.86
C ASN A 82 -11.86 -5.29 -2.51
N ARG A 83 -11.53 -5.93 -1.38
CA ARG A 83 -11.46 -5.28 -0.05
C ARG A 83 -10.15 -4.53 0.20
N LEU A 84 -9.18 -4.66 -0.70
CA LEU A 84 -7.97 -3.86 -0.74
C LEU A 84 -8.22 -2.63 -1.59
N THR A 85 -8.14 -1.46 -0.96
CA THR A 85 -8.23 -0.18 -1.66
C THR A 85 -6.95 0.61 -1.44
N PHE A 86 -6.64 1.51 -2.37
CA PHE A 86 -5.52 2.42 -2.21
C PHE A 86 -5.77 3.79 -2.84
N ASN A 87 -5.12 4.83 -2.35
CA ASN A 87 -5.17 6.17 -2.92
C ASN A 87 -3.76 6.62 -3.27
N ASP A 88 -3.63 7.55 -4.22
CA ASP A 88 -2.39 8.26 -4.48
C ASP A 88 -2.07 9.25 -3.35
N VAL A 89 -0.80 9.67 -3.27
CA VAL A 89 -0.39 10.71 -2.31
C VAL A 89 -0.85 12.08 -2.80
N GLY A 90 -1.93 12.59 -2.22
CA GLY A 90 -2.42 13.95 -2.50
C GLY A 90 -1.62 15.05 -1.80
N GLY A 91 -1.40 16.18 -2.48
CA GLY A 91 -0.87 17.41 -1.90
C GLY A 91 0.64 17.44 -1.63
N ALA A 92 1.38 16.41 -2.04
CA ALA A 92 2.84 16.34 -1.91
C ALA A 92 3.47 15.63 -3.12
N ASP A 93 3.73 16.38 -4.20
CA ASP A 93 4.22 15.84 -5.48
C ASP A 93 5.52 15.04 -5.33
N PHE A 94 6.40 15.42 -4.39
CA PHE A 94 7.62 14.69 -4.08
C PHE A 94 7.41 13.31 -3.47
N LEU A 95 6.21 12.95 -3.03
CA LEU A 95 5.84 11.60 -2.59
C LEU A 95 5.03 10.85 -3.64
N SER A 96 4.57 11.53 -4.70
CA SER A 96 3.78 10.91 -5.76
C SER A 96 4.57 9.83 -6.49
N ILE A 97 3.88 8.78 -6.95
CA ILE A 97 4.50 7.71 -7.72
C ILE A 97 5.03 8.17 -9.08
N THR A 98 4.48 9.25 -9.63
CA THR A 98 4.94 9.91 -10.86
C THR A 98 6.38 10.43 -10.76
N SER A 99 6.88 10.66 -9.54
CA SER A 99 8.27 11.05 -9.26
C SER A 99 9.30 9.93 -9.41
N LEU A 100 8.89 8.68 -9.62
CA LEU A 100 9.83 7.60 -9.88
C LEU A 100 10.54 7.80 -11.22
N SER A 101 11.82 7.43 -11.30
CA SER A 101 12.49 7.32 -12.59
C SER A 101 11.89 6.19 -13.43
N ILE A 102 12.05 6.26 -14.75
CA ILE A 102 11.46 5.29 -15.69
C ILE A 102 11.85 3.83 -15.38
N GLU A 103 13.08 3.60 -14.89
CA GLU A 103 13.52 2.27 -14.48
C GLU A 103 12.71 1.72 -13.30
N TYR A 104 12.37 2.58 -12.32
CA TYR A 104 11.59 2.18 -11.16
C TYR A 104 10.11 2.02 -11.51
N LYS A 105 9.56 2.85 -12.40
CA LYS A 105 8.20 2.66 -12.94
C LYS A 105 8.04 1.28 -13.58
N LYS A 106 9.02 0.83 -14.37
CA LYS A 106 9.04 -0.53 -14.95
C LYS A 106 9.10 -1.65 -13.90
N LYS A 107 9.78 -1.44 -12.77
CA LYS A 107 9.79 -2.41 -11.67
C LYS A 107 8.42 -2.48 -10.99
N VAL A 108 7.77 -1.34 -10.79
CA VAL A 108 6.40 -1.29 -10.25
C VAL A 108 5.42 -2.02 -11.17
N GLU A 109 5.46 -1.77 -12.48
CA GLU A 109 4.63 -2.49 -13.46
C GLU A 109 4.84 -4.00 -13.40
N LYS A 110 6.11 -4.44 -13.31
CA LYS A 110 6.44 -5.86 -13.16
C LYS A 110 5.83 -6.45 -11.89
N ASN A 111 5.99 -5.78 -10.74
CA ASN A 111 5.44 -6.23 -9.47
C ASN A 111 3.91 -6.29 -9.49
N ILE A 112 3.25 -5.34 -10.17
CA ILE A 112 1.80 -5.36 -10.37
C ILE A 112 1.38 -6.55 -11.24
N SER A 113 2.09 -6.81 -12.34
CA SER A 113 1.83 -7.98 -13.19
C SER A 113 1.93 -9.29 -12.41
N GLU A 114 2.99 -9.45 -11.62
CA GLU A 114 3.21 -10.64 -10.78
C GLU A 114 2.11 -10.79 -9.70
N LEU A 115 1.66 -9.67 -9.10
CA LEU A 115 0.53 -9.69 -8.18
C LEU A 115 -0.77 -10.11 -8.89
N LYS A 116 -1.05 -9.56 -10.08
CA LYS A 116 -2.25 -9.91 -10.85
C LYS A 116 -2.26 -11.41 -11.21
N GLU A 117 -1.16 -11.95 -11.72
CA GLU A 117 -1.02 -13.38 -12.01
C GLU A 117 -1.28 -14.25 -10.77
N TRP A 118 -0.73 -13.85 -9.62
CA TRP A 118 -0.97 -14.56 -8.36
C TRP A 118 -2.44 -14.46 -7.93
N VAL A 119 -3.07 -13.29 -8.03
CA VAL A 119 -4.49 -13.11 -7.67
C VAL A 119 -5.42 -13.93 -8.58
N GLU A 120 -5.20 -13.91 -9.89
CA GLU A 120 -6.00 -14.71 -10.86
C GLU A 120 -5.92 -16.21 -10.57
N SER A 121 -4.78 -16.67 -10.06
CA SER A 121 -4.57 -18.09 -9.72
C SER A 121 -5.23 -18.51 -8.40
N ASN A 122 -5.68 -17.57 -7.56
CA ASN A 122 -6.14 -17.85 -6.19
C ASN A 122 -7.56 -17.36 -5.88
N PHE A 123 -8.16 -16.51 -6.73
CA PHE A 123 -9.46 -15.88 -6.49
C PHE A 123 -10.36 -15.95 -7.72
N ASN A 124 -11.68 -15.84 -7.55
CA ASN A 124 -12.61 -15.74 -8.68
C ASN A 124 -12.59 -14.33 -9.27
N SER A 125 -12.94 -14.19 -10.54
CA SER A 125 -12.96 -12.88 -11.23
C SER A 125 -13.76 -11.81 -10.50
N ASP A 126 -14.90 -12.19 -9.92
CA ASP A 126 -15.80 -11.27 -9.22
C ASP A 126 -15.16 -10.72 -7.94
N ASP A 127 -14.17 -11.43 -7.37
CA ASP A 127 -13.47 -11.05 -6.14
C ASP A 127 -12.33 -10.05 -6.38
N TYR A 128 -11.87 -9.87 -7.64
CA TYR A 128 -10.70 -9.03 -7.96
C TYR A 128 -10.89 -8.01 -9.09
N PHE A 129 -12.03 -8.03 -9.79
CA PHE A 129 -12.24 -7.16 -10.96
C PHE A 129 -12.01 -5.67 -10.69
N GLU A 130 -12.57 -5.12 -9.60
CA GLU A 130 -12.41 -3.71 -9.26
C GLU A 130 -11.00 -3.38 -8.78
N PHE A 131 -10.37 -4.29 -8.04
CA PHE A 131 -8.97 -4.17 -7.65
C PHE A 131 -8.04 -4.08 -8.86
N PHE A 132 -8.25 -4.92 -9.87
CA PHE A 132 -7.45 -4.93 -11.10
C PHE A 132 -7.63 -3.67 -11.92
N LYS A 133 -8.88 -3.24 -12.11
CA LYS A 133 -9.19 -1.98 -12.77
C LYS A 133 -8.49 -0.80 -12.09
N LYS A 134 -8.42 -0.81 -10.76
CA LYS A 134 -7.73 0.22 -9.99
C LYS A 134 -6.21 0.17 -10.17
N LEU A 135 -5.61 -1.03 -10.19
CA LEU A 135 -4.18 -1.22 -10.49
C LEU A 135 -3.84 -0.70 -11.90
N ASP A 136 -4.65 -1.03 -12.90
CA ASP A 136 -4.43 -0.62 -14.29
C ASP A 136 -4.52 0.90 -14.44
N ASN A 137 -5.53 1.53 -13.82
CA ASN A 137 -5.64 2.99 -13.78
C ASN A 137 -4.46 3.64 -13.07
N TYR A 138 -3.90 2.98 -12.04
CA TYR A 138 -2.77 3.50 -11.30
C TYR A 138 -1.46 3.42 -12.09
N ILE A 139 -1.28 2.38 -12.92
CA ILE A 139 -0.18 2.31 -13.91
C ILE A 139 -0.29 3.47 -14.91
N ILE A 140 -1.49 3.76 -15.40
CA ILE A 140 -1.73 4.91 -16.30
C ILE A 140 -1.33 6.20 -15.60
N TYR A 141 -1.84 6.44 -14.38
CA TYR A 141 -1.50 7.63 -13.59
C TYR A 141 0.01 7.78 -13.35
N MET A 142 0.70 6.70 -12.98
CA MET A 142 2.14 6.70 -12.75
C MET A 142 2.94 7.12 -13.99
N ASN A 143 2.49 6.74 -15.18
CA ASN A 143 3.18 6.97 -16.45
C ASN A 143 2.71 8.22 -17.20
N ASP A 144 1.61 8.85 -16.78
CA ASP A 144 1.02 10.01 -17.45
C ASP A 144 1.98 11.22 -17.52
N ARG A 145 2.89 11.34 -16.54
CA ARG A 145 3.89 12.41 -16.49
C ARG A 145 5.18 11.97 -15.79
N ASP A 146 6.26 12.68 -16.11
CA ASP A 146 7.56 12.53 -15.47
C ASP A 146 7.81 13.67 -14.48
N GLU A 147 7.77 13.35 -13.19
CA GLU A 147 8.04 14.27 -12.10
C GLU A 147 9.31 13.85 -11.33
N SER A 148 10.22 13.11 -11.98
CA SER A 148 11.48 12.65 -11.37
C SER A 148 12.35 13.78 -10.82
N SER A 149 12.18 15.00 -11.33
CA SER A 149 12.79 16.22 -10.79
C SER A 149 12.41 16.51 -9.32
N GLN A 150 11.38 15.86 -8.77
CA GLN A 150 11.00 15.97 -7.37
C GLN A 150 11.82 15.06 -6.43
N LEU A 151 12.60 14.10 -6.96
CA LEU A 151 13.38 13.15 -6.15
C LEU A 151 14.41 13.82 -5.21
N PRO A 152 15.12 14.90 -5.59
CA PRO A 152 15.97 15.62 -4.65
C PRO A 152 15.19 16.15 -3.43
N LEU A 153 14.01 16.74 -3.67
CA LEU A 153 13.13 17.25 -2.62
C LEU A 153 12.59 16.11 -1.75
N TYR A 154 12.25 14.97 -2.36
CA TYR A 154 11.88 13.75 -1.63
C TYR A 154 12.95 13.34 -0.63
N PHE A 155 14.18 13.11 -1.09
CA PHE A 155 15.25 12.64 -0.21
C PHE A 155 15.63 13.66 0.87
N GLU A 156 15.52 14.96 0.58
CA GLU A 156 15.70 16.00 1.59
C GLU A 156 14.64 15.92 2.68
N ASN A 157 13.36 15.82 2.30
CA ASN A 157 12.26 15.72 3.26
C ASN A 157 12.32 14.42 4.07
N MET A 158 12.63 13.28 3.44
CA MET A 158 12.80 12.02 4.17
C MET A 158 13.94 12.07 5.17
N LYS A 159 15.07 12.72 4.83
CA LYS A 159 16.19 12.92 5.77
C LYS A 159 15.79 13.79 6.97
N ARG A 160 14.98 14.83 6.75
CA ARG A 160 14.44 15.67 7.84
C ARG A 160 13.50 14.88 8.73
N LEU A 161 12.63 14.07 8.14
CA LEU A 161 11.68 13.22 8.85
C LEU A 161 12.38 12.16 9.70
N ASP A 162 13.38 11.49 9.12
CA ASP A 162 14.25 10.53 9.79
C ASP A 162 14.90 11.12 11.04
N LYS A 163 15.41 12.35 10.94
CA LYS A 163 16.04 13.04 12.07
C LYS A 163 15.06 13.26 13.22
N VAL A 164 13.82 13.65 12.93
CA VAL A 164 12.79 13.90 13.96
C VAL A 164 12.29 12.60 14.59
N ARG A 165 12.18 11.53 13.80
CA ARG A 165 11.67 10.23 14.26
C ARG A 165 12.77 9.30 14.81
N ASN A 166 14.04 9.70 14.73
CA ASN A 166 15.19 8.84 14.98
C ASN A 166 15.12 7.52 14.17
N GLN A 167 14.80 7.64 12.88
CA GLN A 167 14.66 6.54 11.91
C GLN A 167 15.66 6.70 10.77
N ASN A 168 15.68 5.73 9.85
CA ASN A 168 16.52 5.80 8.65
C ASN A 168 15.83 5.10 7.48
N LEU A 169 15.52 5.87 6.43
CA LEU A 169 14.88 5.39 5.20
C LEU A 169 15.62 4.19 4.60
N PHE A 170 16.94 4.29 4.44
CA PHE A 170 17.74 3.28 3.73
C PHE A 170 17.94 1.99 4.52
N ASN A 171 17.77 2.02 5.85
CA ASN A 171 17.75 0.80 6.66
C ASN A 171 16.46 -0.01 6.43
N VAL A 172 15.37 0.64 6.02
CA VAL A 172 14.04 0.02 5.83
C VAL A 172 13.73 -0.22 4.35
N PHE A 173 14.21 0.66 3.48
CA PHE A 173 14.03 0.68 2.03
C PHE A 173 15.41 0.76 1.34
N PRO A 174 16.27 -0.26 1.47
CA PRO A 174 17.63 -0.24 0.93
C PRO A 174 17.68 -0.09 -0.60
N GLU A 175 16.65 -0.54 -1.31
CA GLU A 175 16.52 -0.36 -2.76
C GLU A 175 16.50 1.11 -3.20
N LEU A 176 16.06 2.04 -2.34
CA LEU A 176 16.05 3.47 -2.64
C LEU A 176 17.45 4.10 -2.62
N ILE A 177 18.48 3.40 -2.13
CA ILE A 177 19.89 3.86 -2.20
C ILE A 177 20.30 4.06 -3.67
N ASN A 178 19.93 3.11 -4.53
CA ASN A 178 20.29 3.17 -5.95
C ASN A 178 19.48 4.23 -6.70
N LEU A 179 18.24 4.48 -6.27
CA LEU A 179 17.44 5.60 -6.78
C LEU A 179 18.14 6.92 -6.48
N LYS A 180 18.56 7.14 -5.21
CA LYS A 180 19.26 8.36 -4.82
C LYS A 180 20.57 8.60 -5.57
N LYS A 181 21.38 7.56 -5.79
CA LYS A 181 22.69 7.68 -6.46
C LYS A 181 22.59 8.11 -7.93
N LYS A 182 21.46 7.88 -8.60
CA LYS A 182 21.26 8.20 -10.01
C LYS A 182 20.78 9.63 -10.24
N GLU A 183 20.34 10.31 -9.17
CA GLU A 183 19.84 11.69 -9.19
C GLU A 183 20.87 12.71 -8.69
N VAL A 184 22.07 12.25 -8.29
CA VAL A 184 23.21 13.07 -7.84
C VAL A 184 24.34 12.98 -8.85
#